data_AF-A0A956CZZ8-F1
#
_entry.id   AF-A0A956CZZ8-F1
#
_cell.length_a   1.000
_cell.length_b   1.000
_cell.length_c   1.000
_cell.angle_alpha   90.00
_cell.angle_beta   90.00
_cell.angle_gamma   90.00
#
_symmetry.space_group_name_H-M   'P 1'
#
loop_
_entity.id
_entity.type
_entity.pdbx_description
1 polymer ?
#
loop_
_entity_poly.entity_id
_entity_poly.type
_entity_poly.pdbx_seq_one_letter_code
_entity_poly.pdbx_strand_id
1 'polypeptide(L)'
;MTKRAACVAVVAALFALPGCDGERPSGTDAGGGGTDSGVTLMDGGGGGFDAGPTFDAGPTFDAGPTFDAGPTLDAGGSDACTPIACGALDCGTIDDGCGSTVDCGACAIGAPCADDVDCASGLCATEAGSGFFGGHCTMDCYVDADCGMGAHCAFTQSSLARIGSCMRDCGSDADCRGPEYTCHQADMFGPRECAPVGTGTGVVGDPCTTNADCAGGEDYICFREGRGFRGGTCSRSCLGDGDCGAGNHCAFVPPTGGEGACLPNCASDGDCRADGYACQDADGDAGGVNECFPAGTGTGGPGDPCAGVWDCAGGLDARCLSLDLEGGYCTTVGCTTDGECGTGNHCSSFGDGAGGTIGVCTPDCATDADCRSTGYACRDVDDDAVLECYRGGTGTAMVGEACASTADCGGGARGLCALEQNGFQDGYCVQLECTTDGSVACPTGTHCSVGLDSTTMLPNPTGICVSDCTTDSDCRMDGYRCYDNNDVDGVTECWPAGTGMGAIGDRCLELFDCAGDERAICLLDLDNSGGVPDFPGGYCTNACGGATDPACPAGSTCRGGVCLVDCTTGTMCRSGGDYTCTMAPFSGPAGNSCWPS
;
A
#
# COMPACT_ATOMS: atom_id res chain seq x y z
N MET A 1 -2.48 -0.69 -31.71
CA MET A 1 -2.78 -0.25 -30.33
C MET A 1 -2.72 1.26 -30.31
N THR A 2 -3.81 1.93 -29.96
CA THR A 2 -3.83 3.38 -29.70
C THR A 2 -3.17 3.63 -28.35
N LYS A 3 -2.53 4.80 -28.16
CA LYS A 3 -1.85 5.16 -26.89
C LYS A 3 -2.78 5.05 -25.66
N ARG A 4 -4.09 5.24 -25.84
CA ARG A 4 -5.12 5.07 -24.79
C ARG A 4 -5.24 3.64 -24.27
N ALA A 5 -5.21 2.62 -25.13
CA ALA A 5 -5.32 1.22 -24.70
C ALA A 5 -4.09 0.73 -23.91
N ALA A 6 -2.90 1.26 -24.23
CA ALA A 6 -1.69 0.97 -23.45
C ALA A 6 -1.72 1.62 -22.05
N CYS A 7 -2.25 2.84 -21.95
CA CYS A 7 -2.40 3.53 -20.67
C CYS A 7 -3.44 2.84 -19.76
N VAL A 8 -4.56 2.37 -20.33
CA VAL A 8 -5.55 1.59 -19.58
C VAL A 8 -5.00 0.23 -19.15
N ALA A 9 -4.19 -0.46 -19.97
CA ALA A 9 -3.61 -1.76 -19.61
C ALA A 9 -2.53 -1.67 -18.51
N VAL A 10 -1.68 -0.64 -18.52
CA VAL A 10 -0.68 -0.39 -17.46
C VAL A 10 -1.37 0.03 -16.15
N VAL A 11 -2.43 0.82 -16.25
CA VAL A 11 -3.23 1.25 -15.10
C VAL A 11 -4.12 0.11 -14.57
N ALA A 12 -4.64 -0.77 -15.42
CA ALA A 12 -5.34 -1.99 -15.01
C ALA A 12 -4.38 -2.99 -14.33
N ALA A 13 -3.10 -3.05 -14.73
CA ALA A 13 -2.08 -3.82 -14.03
C ALA A 13 -1.74 -3.22 -12.64
N LEU A 14 -1.79 -1.88 -12.49
CA LEU A 14 -1.70 -1.19 -11.20
C LEU A 14 -2.97 -1.37 -10.32
N PHE A 15 -4.14 -1.55 -10.93
CA PHE A 15 -5.43 -1.81 -10.24
C PHE A 15 -5.76 -3.30 -10.04
N ALA A 16 -5.02 -4.21 -10.67
CA ALA A 16 -5.17 -5.67 -10.53
C ALA A 16 -4.28 -6.27 -9.44
N LEU A 17 -3.45 -5.46 -8.77
CA LEU A 17 -2.77 -5.88 -7.54
C LEU A 17 -3.83 -6.06 -6.43
N PRO A 18 -3.98 -7.24 -5.82
CA PRO A 18 -4.61 -7.31 -4.50
C PRO A 18 -3.78 -6.47 -3.54
N GLY A 19 -4.45 -5.58 -2.80
CA GLY A 19 -3.82 -4.58 -1.95
C GLY A 19 -2.89 -5.19 -0.92
N CYS A 20 -1.63 -4.74 -0.93
CA CYS A 20 -0.83 -4.67 0.28
C CYS A 20 -1.21 -3.37 1.02
N ASP A 21 -2.47 -3.27 1.46
CA ASP A 21 -2.93 -2.17 2.30
C ASP A 21 -2.54 -2.47 3.75
N GLY A 22 -1.30 -2.14 4.11
CA GLY A 22 -0.85 -2.12 5.49
C GLY A 22 -1.38 -0.88 6.21
N GLU A 23 -2.69 -0.81 6.51
CA GLU A 23 -3.21 0.19 7.43
C GLU A 23 -2.67 -0.09 8.84
N ARG A 24 -1.53 0.52 9.19
CA ARG A 24 -1.01 0.49 10.58
C ARG A 24 -1.98 1.30 11.46
N PRO A 25 -2.48 0.76 12.59
CA PRO A 25 -3.28 1.52 13.53
C PRO A 25 -2.42 2.62 14.19
N SER A 26 -2.93 3.85 14.17
CA SER A 26 -2.38 4.96 14.95
C SER A 26 -2.22 4.55 16.40
N GLY A 27 -0.98 4.51 16.91
CA GLY A 27 -0.67 4.09 18.27
C GLY A 27 -1.48 4.86 19.31
N THR A 28 -2.08 4.13 20.24
CA THR A 28 -2.72 4.66 21.44
C THR A 28 -1.74 5.49 22.27
N ASP A 29 -2.06 6.78 22.44
CA ASP A 29 -1.41 7.68 23.40
C ASP A 29 -1.48 7.09 24.81
N ALA A 30 -0.31 6.77 25.37
CA ALA A 30 -0.18 6.38 26.76
C ALA A 30 -0.50 7.61 27.64
N GLY A 31 -1.65 7.56 28.32
CA GLY A 31 -2.07 8.54 29.32
C GLY A 31 -1.06 8.67 30.47
N GLY A 32 -0.13 9.62 30.32
CA GLY A 32 0.75 10.09 31.39
C GLY A 32 0.06 11.18 32.21
N GLY A 33 -0.36 10.84 33.42
CA GLY A 33 -0.88 11.80 34.40
C GLY A 33 0.16 12.84 34.78
N GLY A 34 0.03 14.05 34.22
CA GLY A 34 0.80 15.24 34.58
C GLY A 34 -0.05 16.23 35.35
N THR A 35 0.33 16.49 36.60
CA THR A 35 -0.26 17.46 37.52
C THR A 35 -0.24 18.89 36.98
N ASP A 36 -1.40 19.54 37.02
CA ASP A 36 -1.60 20.98 36.83
C ASP A 36 -0.71 21.79 37.78
N SER A 37 0.03 22.75 37.23
CA SER A 37 0.78 23.76 37.96
C SER A 37 0.70 25.09 37.23
N GLY A 38 -0.41 25.78 37.43
CA GLY A 38 -0.44 27.20 37.80
C GLY A 38 0.35 28.17 36.93
N VAL A 39 -0.31 28.70 35.89
CA VAL A 39 0.12 29.93 35.21
C VAL A 39 -0.28 31.14 36.05
N THR A 40 0.71 31.88 36.51
CA THR A 40 0.58 33.20 37.13
C THR A 40 0.33 34.26 36.04
N LEU A 41 -0.82 34.94 36.15
CA LEU A 41 -1.10 36.17 35.40
C LEU A 41 -0.12 37.27 35.82
N MET A 42 0.59 37.83 34.84
CA MET A 42 1.19 39.16 34.93
C MET A 42 0.24 40.19 34.33
N ASP A 43 0.10 41.27 35.10
CA ASP A 43 -0.66 42.49 34.87
C ASP A 43 0.08 43.45 33.92
N GLY A 44 -0.68 44.31 33.23
CA GLY A 44 -0.21 45.43 32.42
C GLY A 44 -0.71 45.37 30.97
N GLY A 45 -1.47 46.30 30.41
CA GLY A 45 -1.84 47.65 30.86
C GLY A 45 -1.93 48.56 29.63
N GLY A 46 -3.14 49.05 29.32
CA GLY A 46 -3.37 50.35 28.67
C GLY A 46 -3.42 50.43 27.14
N GLY A 47 -4.56 50.94 26.63
CA GLY A 47 -4.64 51.53 25.28
C GLY A 47 -6.02 51.40 24.64
N GLY A 48 -6.97 52.25 25.04
CA GLY A 48 -8.33 52.27 24.50
C GLY A 48 -8.48 53.00 23.16
N PHE A 49 -9.48 52.58 22.39
CA PHE A 49 -10.26 53.34 21.39
C PHE A 49 -11.65 52.68 21.35
N ASP A 50 -12.67 53.32 21.90
CA ASP A 50 -13.61 54.27 21.27
C ASP A 50 -14.84 53.54 20.69
N ALA A 51 -16.01 54.04 21.08
CA ALA A 51 -17.27 53.33 21.09
C ALA A 51 -18.28 53.96 20.13
N GLY A 52 -18.87 53.11 19.28
CA GLY A 52 -20.26 53.20 18.82
C GLY A 52 -20.48 53.53 17.34
N PRO A 53 -21.72 53.36 16.82
CA PRO A 53 -22.94 52.92 17.53
C PRO A 53 -23.60 51.64 17.00
N THR A 54 -24.29 51.02 17.94
CA THR A 54 -25.42 50.07 17.91
C THR A 54 -26.22 49.92 16.62
N PHE A 55 -26.51 48.66 16.25
CA PHE A 55 -27.65 48.28 15.40
C PHE A 55 -28.73 47.56 16.24
N ASP A 56 -29.97 47.92 15.94
CA ASP A 56 -31.17 47.68 16.72
C ASP A 56 -31.72 46.24 16.66
N ALA A 57 -32.50 45.95 17.69
CA ALA A 57 -33.20 44.72 17.99
C ALA A 57 -34.32 44.34 16.99
N GLY A 58 -34.50 43.02 16.82
CA GLY A 58 -35.69 42.35 16.26
C GLY A 58 -35.69 40.87 16.68
N PRO A 59 -36.87 40.23 16.80
CA PRO A 59 -37.46 39.92 18.10
C PRO A 59 -37.13 38.53 18.65
N THR A 60 -37.15 38.47 19.97
CA THR A 60 -37.12 37.29 20.84
C THR A 60 -38.12 36.23 20.39
N PHE A 61 -37.62 35.02 20.10
CA PHE A 61 -38.45 33.83 20.03
C PHE A 61 -38.93 33.45 21.44
N ASP A 62 -40.24 33.33 21.53
CA ASP A 62 -41.04 32.98 22.69
C ASP A 62 -40.71 31.53 23.11
N ALA A 63 -40.30 31.37 24.37
CA ALA A 63 -40.11 30.06 24.99
C ALA A 63 -41.48 29.46 25.35
N GLY A 64 -42.12 28.85 24.35
CA GLY A 64 -43.23 27.91 24.52
C GLY A 64 -42.76 26.54 25.05
N PRO A 65 -43.67 25.74 25.62
CA PRO A 65 -43.39 24.81 26.70
C PRO A 65 -42.49 23.64 26.28
N THR A 66 -41.63 23.25 27.22
CA THR A 66 -40.83 22.03 27.24
C THR A 66 -41.52 20.90 26.46
N PHE A 67 -40.88 20.50 25.36
CA PHE A 67 -41.16 19.26 24.67
C PHE A 67 -41.05 18.14 25.72
N ASP A 68 -42.15 17.41 25.87
CA ASP A 68 -42.26 16.19 26.64
C ASP A 68 -41.14 15.27 26.15
N ALA A 69 -40.15 15.04 27.01
CA ALA A 69 -39.19 13.98 26.81
C ALA A 69 -40.02 12.69 26.78
N GLY A 70 -40.24 12.16 25.57
CA GLY A 70 -40.62 10.77 25.38
C GLY A 70 -39.71 9.91 26.27
N PRO A 71 -40.22 8.78 26.78
CA PRO A 71 -39.60 8.07 27.88
C PRO A 71 -38.12 7.91 27.58
N THR A 72 -37.27 8.60 28.35
CA THR A 72 -35.91 8.15 28.56
C THR A 72 -36.04 6.68 28.85
N LEU A 73 -35.50 5.85 27.95
CA LEU A 73 -35.35 4.43 28.17
C LEU A 73 -34.64 4.32 29.52
N ASP A 74 -35.45 3.99 30.50
CA ASP A 74 -35.07 3.85 31.87
C ASP A 74 -33.99 2.77 31.85
N ALA A 75 -32.74 3.14 32.13
CA ALA A 75 -31.67 2.21 32.50
C ALA A 75 -31.97 1.61 33.90
N GLY A 76 -33.25 1.34 34.15
CA GLY A 76 -33.82 0.72 35.32
C GLY A 76 -33.75 -0.78 35.14
N GLY A 77 -32.58 -1.33 35.45
CA GLY A 77 -32.33 -2.76 35.46
C GLY A 77 -30.88 -3.03 35.12
N SER A 78 -30.00 -2.92 36.12
CA SER A 78 -28.76 -3.70 36.14
C SER A 78 -29.12 -5.19 36.29
N ASP A 79 -29.87 -5.73 35.33
CA ASP A 79 -29.86 -7.16 35.08
C ASP A 79 -28.40 -7.45 34.73
N ALA A 80 -27.77 -8.29 35.56
CA ALA A 80 -26.36 -8.63 35.42
C ALA A 80 -26.12 -9.11 33.99
N CYS A 81 -25.54 -8.24 33.15
CA CYS A 81 -25.08 -8.67 31.85
C CYS A 81 -24.04 -9.76 32.12
N THR A 82 -24.32 -10.95 31.61
CA THR A 82 -23.45 -12.10 31.80
C THR A 82 -22.59 -12.18 30.55
N PRO A 83 -21.29 -11.85 30.64
CA PRO A 83 -20.39 -11.87 29.50
C PRO A 83 -20.47 -13.20 28.76
N ILE A 84 -20.55 -13.15 27.43
CA ILE A 84 -20.40 -14.32 26.60
C ILE A 84 -19.00 -14.87 26.85
N ALA A 85 -18.92 -16.16 27.20
CA ALA A 85 -17.65 -16.86 27.30
C ALA A 85 -17.31 -17.50 25.95
N CYS A 86 -16.03 -17.58 25.64
CA CYS A 86 -15.53 -18.25 24.44
C CYS A 86 -16.12 -19.66 24.31
N GLY A 87 -16.89 -19.87 23.26
CA GLY A 87 -17.32 -21.16 22.78
C GLY A 87 -16.14 -21.97 22.22
N ALA A 88 -16.39 -23.24 21.93
CA ALA A 88 -15.36 -24.14 21.40
C ALA A 88 -14.90 -23.80 19.97
N LEU A 89 -15.57 -22.85 19.30
CA LEU A 89 -15.26 -22.38 17.95
C LEU A 89 -14.93 -20.88 17.93
N ASP A 90 -14.95 -20.21 19.09
CA ASP A 90 -14.62 -18.80 19.18
C ASP A 90 -13.10 -18.66 19.32
N CYS A 91 -12.54 -17.70 18.61
CA CYS A 91 -11.14 -17.31 18.65
C CYS A 91 -11.05 -15.79 18.39
N GLY A 92 -9.89 -15.19 18.64
CA GLY A 92 -9.69 -13.75 18.56
C GLY A 92 -10.44 -12.99 19.65
N THR A 93 -10.55 -11.68 19.44
CA THR A 93 -11.23 -10.74 20.32
C THR A 93 -12.70 -10.61 19.91
N ILE A 94 -13.63 -11.09 20.74
CA ILE A 94 -15.08 -10.99 20.46
C ILE A 94 -15.79 -10.08 21.46
N ASP A 95 -16.87 -9.42 21.04
CA ASP A 95 -17.76 -8.63 21.93
C ASP A 95 -18.47 -9.57 22.92
N ASP A 96 -18.39 -9.25 24.21
CA ASP A 96 -18.96 -10.08 25.28
C ASP A 96 -20.48 -9.87 25.49
N GLY A 97 -21.11 -9.01 24.69
CA GLY A 97 -22.50 -8.57 24.78
C GLY A 97 -22.77 -7.58 25.92
N CYS A 98 -21.73 -7.22 26.68
CA CYS A 98 -21.79 -6.37 27.87
C CYS A 98 -20.96 -5.08 27.73
N GLY A 99 -20.48 -4.79 26.50
CA GLY A 99 -19.67 -3.61 26.19
C GLY A 99 -18.20 -3.78 26.56
N SER A 100 -17.73 -5.01 26.80
CA SER A 100 -16.32 -5.37 26.85
C SER A 100 -16.00 -6.40 25.76
N THR A 101 -14.73 -6.73 25.59
CA THR A 101 -14.31 -7.83 24.71
C THR A 101 -13.70 -8.97 25.51
N VAL A 102 -13.77 -10.19 24.97
CA VAL A 102 -13.09 -11.38 25.49
C VAL A 102 -12.14 -11.93 24.43
N ASP A 103 -10.90 -12.18 24.84
CA ASP A 103 -9.87 -12.83 24.00
C ASP A 103 -10.01 -14.35 24.12
N CYS A 104 -10.36 -15.00 23.01
CA CYS A 104 -10.56 -16.43 22.88
C CYS A 104 -9.33 -17.18 22.35
N GLY A 105 -8.18 -16.52 22.29
CA GLY A 105 -6.92 -17.04 21.77
C GLY A 105 -6.86 -16.98 20.24
N ALA A 106 -5.66 -17.18 19.69
CA ALA A 106 -5.42 -16.95 18.28
C ALA A 106 -6.16 -17.93 17.35
N CYS A 107 -6.76 -17.39 16.29
CA CYS A 107 -7.53 -18.05 15.25
C CYS A 107 -6.66 -18.83 14.26
N ALA A 108 -7.13 -20.00 13.82
CA ALA A 108 -6.49 -20.79 12.78
C ALA A 108 -6.80 -20.23 11.37
N ILE A 109 -6.06 -20.68 10.35
CA ILE A 109 -6.32 -20.31 8.95
C ILE A 109 -7.79 -20.55 8.58
N GLY A 110 -8.41 -19.55 7.97
CA GLY A 110 -9.80 -19.51 7.55
C GLY A 110 -10.84 -19.26 8.64
N ALA A 111 -10.42 -18.92 9.86
CA ALA A 111 -11.33 -18.43 10.90
C ALA A 111 -11.62 -16.92 10.75
N PRO A 112 -12.73 -16.42 11.33
CA PRO A 112 -13.00 -14.97 11.45
C PRO A 112 -11.87 -14.23 12.15
N CYS A 113 -11.70 -12.96 11.82
CA CYS A 113 -10.83 -12.03 12.53
C CYS A 113 -11.32 -10.59 12.32
N ALA A 114 -11.02 -9.71 13.27
CA ALA A 114 -11.19 -8.27 13.13
C ALA A 114 -9.86 -7.59 12.77
N ASP A 115 -8.75 -8.12 13.27
CA ASP A 115 -7.40 -7.62 13.03
C ASP A 115 -6.34 -8.76 13.05
N ASP A 116 -5.09 -8.41 12.78
CA ASP A 116 -3.98 -9.37 12.71
C ASP A 116 -3.68 -10.07 14.04
N VAL A 117 -3.97 -9.43 15.19
CA VAL A 117 -3.69 -10.03 16.51
C VAL A 117 -4.64 -11.19 16.82
N ASP A 118 -5.80 -11.21 16.17
CA ASP A 118 -6.71 -12.35 16.24
C ASP A 118 -6.14 -13.61 15.60
N CYS A 119 -5.19 -13.50 14.66
CA CYS A 119 -4.72 -14.64 13.86
C CYS A 119 -3.44 -15.28 14.40
N ALA A 120 -3.44 -16.60 14.55
CA ALA A 120 -2.25 -17.35 14.98
C ALA A 120 -1.10 -17.24 13.96
N SER A 121 -1.48 -17.00 12.70
CA SER A 121 -0.61 -16.83 11.55
C SER A 121 -0.23 -15.37 11.27
N GLY A 122 -0.82 -14.42 12.00
CA GLY A 122 -0.42 -13.01 12.01
C GLY A 122 -0.98 -12.11 10.91
N LEU A 123 -1.89 -12.60 10.04
CA LEU A 123 -2.55 -11.75 9.04
C LEU A 123 -4.05 -12.00 8.99
N CYS A 124 -4.83 -10.95 9.15
CA CYS A 124 -6.27 -10.94 8.95
C CYS A 124 -6.59 -10.33 7.58
N ALA A 125 -6.99 -11.18 6.63
CA ALA A 125 -7.54 -10.71 5.37
C ALA A 125 -8.93 -10.10 5.66
N THR A 126 -8.97 -8.78 5.83
CA THR A 126 -10.20 -8.06 6.15
C THR A 126 -11.02 -7.81 4.91
N GLU A 127 -12.28 -7.47 5.14
CA GLU A 127 -13.17 -7.04 4.08
C GLU A 127 -12.58 -5.85 3.31
N ALA A 128 -12.06 -4.82 3.99
CA ALA A 128 -11.58 -3.60 3.35
C ALA A 128 -10.48 -3.84 2.31
N GLY A 129 -9.46 -4.65 2.63
CA GLY A 129 -8.32 -4.89 1.74
C GLY A 129 -8.51 -6.02 0.73
N SER A 130 -9.23 -7.09 1.11
CA SER A 130 -9.20 -8.37 0.38
C SER A 130 -10.57 -8.92 -0.03
N GLY A 131 -11.67 -8.31 0.43
CA GLY A 131 -13.04 -8.76 0.13
C GLY A 131 -13.53 -9.93 0.99
N PHE A 132 -12.75 -10.37 1.98
CA PHE A 132 -13.13 -11.43 2.90
C PHE A 132 -14.05 -10.90 4.02
N PHE A 133 -15.37 -11.03 3.81
CA PHE A 133 -16.40 -10.56 4.73
C PHE A 133 -16.25 -11.17 6.14
N GLY A 134 -16.22 -10.33 7.18
CA GLY A 134 -16.03 -10.77 8.57
C GLY A 134 -14.62 -11.30 8.88
N GLY A 135 -13.64 -10.93 8.04
CA GLY A 135 -12.22 -11.28 8.16
C GLY A 135 -11.93 -12.76 7.90
N HIS A 136 -10.72 -13.04 7.43
CA HIS A 136 -10.23 -14.38 7.21
C HIS A 136 -8.77 -14.47 7.64
N CYS A 137 -8.49 -15.22 8.71
CA CYS A 137 -7.12 -15.46 9.10
C CYS A 137 -6.38 -16.20 8.00
N THR A 138 -5.29 -15.61 7.53
CA THR A 138 -4.43 -16.16 6.50
C THR A 138 -2.98 -15.88 6.86
N MET A 139 -2.06 -16.26 5.98
CA MET A 139 -0.68 -15.81 5.97
C MET A 139 -0.12 -15.97 4.58
N ASP A 140 0.94 -15.22 4.32
CA ASP A 140 1.74 -15.36 3.12
C ASP A 140 2.38 -16.74 3.06
N CYS A 141 2.19 -17.39 1.93
CA CYS A 141 2.75 -18.70 1.64
C CYS A 141 3.40 -18.72 0.27
N TYR A 142 4.34 -19.64 0.11
CA TYR A 142 4.96 -19.95 -1.17
C TYR A 142 4.58 -21.36 -1.61
N VAL A 143 4.33 -22.24 -0.64
CA VAL A 143 3.94 -23.63 -0.84
C VAL A 143 2.91 -24.05 0.21
N ASP A 144 2.13 -25.09 -0.09
CA ASP A 144 1.10 -25.62 0.83
C ASP A 144 1.64 -25.97 2.23
N ALA A 145 2.91 -26.36 2.31
CA ALA A 145 3.54 -26.72 3.57
C ALA A 145 3.64 -25.54 4.56
N ASP A 146 3.60 -24.30 4.08
CA ASP A 146 3.61 -23.10 4.91
C ASP A 146 2.29 -22.91 5.69
N CYS A 147 1.18 -23.42 5.14
CA CYS A 147 -0.17 -23.20 5.67
C CYS A 147 -0.59 -24.16 6.79
N GLY A 148 0.23 -25.19 7.06
CA GLY A 148 -0.11 -26.23 8.02
C GLY A 148 -1.16 -27.22 7.51
N MET A 149 -1.70 -28.06 8.41
CA MET A 149 -2.67 -29.09 8.01
C MET A 149 -4.08 -28.51 7.85
N GLY A 150 -4.74 -28.83 6.73
CA GLY A 150 -6.13 -28.40 6.44
C GLY A 150 -6.23 -27.03 5.78
N ALA A 151 -5.11 -26.52 5.27
CA ALA A 151 -5.03 -25.35 4.42
C ALA A 151 -3.98 -25.58 3.34
N HIS A 152 -4.06 -24.82 2.26
CA HIS A 152 -3.11 -24.85 1.16
C HIS A 152 -2.76 -23.43 0.72
N CYS A 153 -1.74 -23.30 -0.12
CA CYS A 153 -1.31 -22.01 -0.61
C CYS A 153 -2.05 -21.65 -1.90
N ALA A 154 -3.03 -20.75 -1.81
CA ALA A 154 -3.85 -20.34 -2.94
C ALA A 154 -3.41 -18.96 -3.48
N PHE A 155 -3.95 -18.57 -4.63
CA PHE A 155 -3.75 -17.25 -5.25
C PHE A 155 -2.28 -16.90 -5.53
N THR A 156 -1.44 -17.91 -5.74
CA THR A 156 -0.04 -17.69 -6.09
C THR A 156 0.04 -16.94 -7.42
N GLN A 157 0.49 -15.68 -7.39
CA GLN A 157 0.63 -14.91 -8.61
C GLN A 157 1.78 -15.45 -9.45
N SER A 158 1.51 -15.65 -10.74
CA SER A 158 2.45 -16.31 -11.65
C SER A 158 3.65 -15.44 -12.07
N SER A 159 3.65 -14.13 -11.80
CA SER A 159 4.57 -13.22 -12.50
C SER A 159 5.80 -12.75 -11.72
N LEU A 160 5.76 -12.24 -10.48
CA LEU A 160 6.98 -11.59 -9.94
C LEU A 160 7.22 -11.65 -8.41
N ALA A 161 6.24 -12.07 -7.61
CA ALA A 161 6.46 -12.45 -6.22
C ALA A 161 5.46 -13.57 -5.94
N ARG A 162 5.91 -14.82 -5.80
CA ARG A 162 5.04 -15.97 -5.51
C ARG A 162 4.53 -15.96 -4.07
N ILE A 163 3.91 -14.86 -3.67
CA ILE A 163 3.24 -14.77 -2.38
C ILE A 163 1.79 -15.15 -2.65
N GLY A 164 1.45 -16.40 -2.34
CA GLY A 164 0.06 -16.84 -2.20
C GLY A 164 -0.46 -16.52 -0.80
N SER A 165 -1.75 -16.74 -0.60
CA SER A 165 -2.39 -16.66 0.71
C SER A 165 -2.85 -18.04 1.15
N CYS A 166 -2.58 -18.39 2.40
CA CYS A 166 -3.06 -19.64 2.97
C CYS A 166 -4.58 -19.66 3.06
N MET A 167 -5.19 -20.62 2.38
CA MET A 167 -6.63 -20.80 2.34
C MET A 167 -7.02 -22.12 2.98
N ARG A 168 -8.09 -22.10 3.78
CA ARG A 168 -8.60 -23.30 4.43
C ARG A 168 -9.22 -24.26 3.40
N ASP A 169 -8.77 -25.51 3.44
CA ASP A 169 -9.32 -26.60 2.62
C ASP A 169 -10.77 -26.91 2.98
N CYS A 170 -11.54 -27.34 1.99
CA CYS A 170 -12.92 -27.78 2.19
C CYS A 170 -13.28 -28.98 1.30
N GLY A 171 -14.20 -29.82 1.80
CA GLY A 171 -14.85 -30.85 1.00
C GLY A 171 -16.25 -30.45 0.52
N SER A 172 -16.92 -29.55 1.25
CA SER A 172 -18.26 -29.05 0.98
C SER A 172 -18.48 -27.68 1.65
N ASP A 173 -19.55 -26.98 1.27
CA ASP A 173 -19.89 -25.66 1.85
C ASP A 173 -20.11 -25.72 3.37
N ALA A 174 -20.46 -26.89 3.91
CA ALA A 174 -20.60 -27.09 5.35
C ALA A 174 -19.27 -27.02 6.12
N ASP A 175 -18.14 -27.15 5.42
CA ASP A 175 -16.80 -26.97 5.99
C ASP A 175 -16.42 -25.48 6.08
N CYS A 176 -17.16 -24.62 5.38
CA CYS A 176 -16.94 -23.18 5.28
C CYS A 176 -17.89 -22.38 6.17
N ARG A 177 -17.56 -21.10 6.39
CA ARG A 177 -18.40 -20.15 7.13
C ARG A 177 -19.56 -19.70 6.25
N GLY A 178 -20.71 -20.36 6.35
CA GLY A 178 -21.90 -19.94 5.63
C GLY A 178 -22.54 -18.67 6.20
N PRO A 179 -23.46 -18.01 5.47
CA PRO A 179 -23.76 -18.18 4.04
C PRO A 179 -22.75 -17.49 3.09
N GLU A 180 -21.84 -16.66 3.59
CA GLU A 180 -20.98 -15.81 2.76
C GLU A 180 -19.75 -16.52 2.18
N TYR A 181 -19.49 -17.78 2.56
CA TYR A 181 -18.41 -18.60 2.01
C TYR A 181 -18.94 -19.93 1.50
N THR A 182 -18.49 -20.33 0.31
CA THR A 182 -18.72 -21.68 -0.24
C THR A 182 -17.41 -22.36 -0.49
N CYS A 183 -17.47 -23.69 -0.54
CA CYS A 183 -16.32 -24.49 -0.88
C CYS A 183 -16.15 -24.48 -2.39
N HIS A 184 -15.13 -23.84 -2.94
CA HIS A 184 -14.87 -23.82 -4.38
C HIS A 184 -13.40 -23.57 -4.69
N GLN A 185 -13.03 -23.76 -5.95
CA GLN A 185 -11.64 -23.60 -6.39
C GLN A 185 -11.48 -22.18 -6.96
N ALA A 186 -11.32 -21.21 -6.06
CA ALA A 186 -11.29 -19.79 -6.38
C ALA A 186 -10.04 -19.39 -7.15
N ASP A 187 -8.91 -20.07 -6.93
CA ASP A 187 -7.66 -19.80 -7.66
C ASP A 187 -7.44 -20.73 -8.87
N MET A 188 -8.35 -21.67 -9.13
CA MET A 188 -8.29 -22.70 -10.18
C MET A 188 -7.15 -23.74 -10.06
N PHE A 189 -6.44 -23.79 -8.94
CA PHE A 189 -5.35 -24.72 -8.67
C PHE A 189 -5.59 -25.48 -7.36
N GLY A 190 -4.88 -26.58 -7.13
CA GLY A 190 -4.91 -27.26 -5.83
C GLY A 190 -6.26 -27.88 -5.39
N PRO A 191 -6.43 -28.08 -4.06
CA PRO A 191 -7.69 -28.46 -3.40
C PRO A 191 -8.80 -27.41 -3.59
N ARG A 192 -10.01 -27.67 -3.08
CA ARG A 192 -11.04 -26.62 -2.95
C ARG A 192 -10.85 -25.90 -1.62
N GLU A 193 -11.16 -24.62 -1.61
CA GLU A 193 -10.99 -23.71 -0.49
C GLU A 193 -12.30 -23.02 -0.11
N CYS A 194 -12.34 -22.56 1.15
CA CYS A 194 -13.40 -21.69 1.61
C CYS A 194 -13.15 -20.25 1.15
N ALA A 195 -13.79 -19.84 0.05
CA ALA A 195 -13.68 -18.50 -0.49
C ALA A 195 -15.05 -17.76 -0.45
N PRO A 196 -15.05 -16.42 -0.43
CA PRO A 196 -16.28 -15.64 -0.39
C PRO A 196 -17.21 -15.93 -1.58
N VAL A 197 -18.53 -15.97 -1.37
CA VAL A 197 -19.56 -16.25 -2.40
C VAL A 197 -20.66 -15.17 -2.49
N GLY A 198 -21.20 -14.96 -3.69
CA GLY A 198 -22.18 -13.93 -4.01
C GLY A 198 -23.56 -14.47 -3.75
N THR A 199 -24.05 -14.21 -2.55
CA THR A 199 -25.35 -14.72 -2.06
C THR A 199 -26.48 -13.70 -2.13
N GLY A 200 -26.16 -12.49 -2.56
CA GLY A 200 -27.09 -11.38 -2.61
C GLY A 200 -28.03 -11.43 -3.81
N THR A 201 -28.70 -10.31 -4.02
CA THR A 201 -29.64 -10.15 -5.13
C THR A 201 -29.20 -9.11 -6.15
N GLY A 202 -28.11 -8.39 -5.88
CA GLY A 202 -27.57 -7.38 -6.77
C GLY A 202 -27.08 -7.99 -8.08
N VAL A 203 -27.59 -7.53 -9.21
CA VAL A 203 -27.09 -7.96 -10.52
C VAL A 203 -25.93 -7.07 -10.98
N VAL A 204 -25.28 -7.41 -12.10
CA VAL A 204 -24.19 -6.59 -12.67
C VAL A 204 -24.64 -5.12 -12.78
N GLY A 205 -23.85 -4.21 -12.19
CA GLY A 205 -24.12 -2.77 -12.13
C GLY A 205 -24.80 -2.27 -10.85
N ASP A 206 -25.42 -3.16 -10.07
CA ASP A 206 -26.06 -2.76 -8.80
C ASP A 206 -25.00 -2.32 -7.78
N PRO A 207 -25.32 -1.33 -6.91
CA PRO A 207 -24.41 -0.94 -5.83
C PRO A 207 -24.16 -2.10 -4.87
N CYS A 208 -22.94 -2.17 -4.35
CA CYS A 208 -22.56 -3.16 -3.35
C CYS A 208 -21.56 -2.54 -2.38
N THR A 209 -21.62 -3.00 -1.15
CA THR A 209 -20.60 -2.73 -0.12
C THR A 209 -19.73 -3.96 0.10
N THR A 210 -20.36 -5.12 -0.02
CA THR A 210 -19.74 -6.41 0.20
C THR A 210 -19.97 -7.32 -0.99
N ASN A 211 -19.18 -8.37 -1.03
CA ASN A 211 -19.35 -9.44 -1.97
C ASN A 211 -20.74 -10.12 -1.82
N ALA A 212 -21.23 -10.26 -0.58
CA ALA A 212 -22.53 -10.84 -0.30
C ALA A 212 -23.74 -10.02 -0.81
N ASP A 213 -23.55 -8.77 -1.25
CA ASP A 213 -24.64 -7.97 -1.83
C ASP A 213 -24.97 -8.42 -3.26
N CYS A 214 -24.03 -9.06 -3.94
CA CYS A 214 -24.13 -9.43 -5.33
C CYS A 214 -24.65 -10.86 -5.53
N ALA A 215 -25.42 -11.04 -6.60
CA ALA A 215 -25.82 -12.33 -7.14
C ALA A 215 -24.72 -12.84 -8.08
N GLY A 216 -24.57 -14.15 -8.18
CA GLY A 216 -23.66 -14.77 -9.16
C GLY A 216 -22.95 -16.02 -8.68
N GLY A 217 -23.10 -16.42 -7.40
CA GLY A 217 -22.49 -17.64 -6.91
C GLY A 217 -20.99 -17.48 -6.75
N GLU A 218 -20.17 -18.26 -7.46
CA GLU A 218 -18.71 -18.27 -7.32
C GLU A 218 -18.02 -17.21 -8.22
N ASP A 219 -18.66 -16.78 -9.32
CA ASP A 219 -18.02 -15.90 -10.34
C ASP A 219 -18.13 -14.39 -10.02
N TYR A 220 -18.91 -14.02 -9.03
CA TYR A 220 -19.25 -12.63 -8.72
C TYR A 220 -18.07 -11.88 -8.05
N ILE A 221 -18.09 -10.56 -8.16
CA ILE A 221 -17.18 -9.67 -7.44
C ILE A 221 -17.88 -8.34 -7.17
N CYS A 222 -17.75 -7.82 -5.96
CA CYS A 222 -18.07 -6.42 -5.68
C CYS A 222 -16.82 -5.57 -5.91
N PHE A 223 -16.80 -4.78 -6.98
CA PHE A 223 -15.76 -3.76 -7.15
C PHE A 223 -16.07 -2.59 -6.24
N ARG A 224 -15.12 -2.18 -5.40
CA ARG A 224 -15.37 -1.28 -4.27
C ARG A 224 -14.85 0.13 -4.52
N GLU A 225 -15.20 1.03 -3.61
CA GLU A 225 -14.75 2.42 -3.62
C GLU A 225 -13.23 2.55 -3.63
N GLY A 226 -12.51 1.73 -2.86
CA GLY A 226 -11.04 1.70 -2.85
C GLY A 226 -10.41 1.36 -4.20
N ARG A 227 -11.17 0.73 -5.12
CA ARG A 227 -10.76 0.46 -6.51
C ARG A 227 -11.33 1.48 -7.51
N GLY A 228 -11.81 2.63 -7.02
CA GLY A 228 -12.41 3.69 -7.83
C GLY A 228 -13.91 3.55 -8.11
N PHE A 229 -14.57 2.47 -7.68
CA PHE A 229 -15.99 2.24 -7.93
C PHE A 229 -16.85 2.82 -6.81
N ARG A 230 -17.28 4.08 -6.95
CA ARG A 230 -18.10 4.77 -5.94
C ARG A 230 -19.34 3.95 -5.55
N GLY A 231 -19.63 3.79 -4.27
CA GLY A 231 -20.72 2.96 -3.72
C GLY A 231 -20.68 1.49 -4.12
N GLY A 232 -19.52 1.03 -4.59
CA GLY A 232 -19.25 -0.26 -5.22
C GLY A 232 -20.12 -0.59 -6.44
N THR A 233 -19.76 -1.63 -7.18
CA THR A 233 -20.60 -2.21 -8.24
C THR A 233 -20.46 -3.72 -8.27
N CYS A 234 -21.59 -4.41 -8.33
CA CYS A 234 -21.62 -5.83 -8.59
C CYS A 234 -21.14 -6.10 -10.02
N SER A 235 -20.28 -7.09 -10.15
CA SER A 235 -19.72 -7.61 -11.39
C SER A 235 -19.58 -9.13 -11.28
N ARG A 236 -19.14 -9.77 -12.35
CA ARG A 236 -18.74 -11.18 -12.38
C ARG A 236 -17.60 -11.42 -13.37
N SER A 237 -16.78 -12.44 -13.13
CA SER A 237 -15.85 -12.96 -14.11
C SER A 237 -16.59 -13.46 -15.35
N CYS A 238 -15.97 -13.24 -16.51
CA CYS A 238 -16.52 -13.65 -17.80
C CYS A 238 -15.41 -13.99 -18.80
N LEU A 239 -15.70 -14.87 -19.75
CA LEU A 239 -14.84 -15.15 -20.90
C LEU A 239 -15.36 -14.47 -22.17
N GLY A 240 -16.59 -13.97 -22.14
CA GLY A 240 -17.17 -13.09 -23.14
C GLY A 240 -18.57 -12.61 -22.75
N ASP A 241 -19.17 -11.75 -23.58
CA ASP A 241 -20.45 -11.05 -23.29
C ASP A 241 -21.61 -11.97 -22.91
N GLY A 242 -21.62 -13.20 -23.44
CA GLY A 242 -22.66 -14.18 -23.13
C GLY A 242 -22.76 -14.53 -21.63
N ASP A 243 -21.65 -14.40 -20.90
CA ASP A 243 -21.57 -14.71 -19.48
C ASP A 243 -22.18 -13.59 -18.61
N CYS A 244 -22.21 -12.36 -19.13
CA CYS A 244 -22.67 -11.18 -18.40
C CYS A 244 -24.19 -11.00 -18.38
N GLY A 245 -24.91 -11.76 -19.20
CA GLY A 245 -26.36 -11.61 -19.35
C GLY A 245 -26.74 -10.40 -20.23
N ALA A 246 -28.04 -10.22 -20.45
CA ALA A 246 -28.54 -9.20 -21.37
C ALA A 246 -28.35 -7.78 -20.81
N GLY A 247 -27.76 -6.89 -21.62
CA GLY A 247 -27.53 -5.49 -21.25
C GLY A 247 -26.17 -5.22 -20.61
N ASN A 248 -25.30 -6.22 -20.53
CA ASN A 248 -23.95 -6.12 -19.98
C ASN A 248 -22.92 -6.60 -21.02
N HIS A 249 -21.65 -6.21 -20.83
CA HIS A 249 -20.51 -6.53 -21.68
C HIS A 249 -19.36 -7.08 -20.84
N CYS A 250 -18.58 -7.99 -21.42
CA CYS A 250 -17.41 -8.56 -20.76
C CYS A 250 -16.18 -7.72 -21.06
N ALA A 251 -15.93 -6.72 -20.20
CA ALA A 251 -14.86 -5.76 -20.37
C ALA A 251 -13.51 -6.30 -19.85
N PHE A 252 -12.41 -5.72 -20.34
CA PHE A 252 -11.03 -5.96 -19.88
C PHE A 252 -10.51 -7.39 -20.08
N VAL A 253 -11.04 -8.11 -21.07
CA VAL A 253 -10.52 -9.43 -21.43
C VAL A 253 -9.08 -9.28 -21.98
N PRO A 254 -8.07 -9.96 -21.40
CA PRO A 254 -6.70 -9.86 -21.89
C PRO A 254 -6.58 -10.23 -23.37
N PRO A 255 -5.71 -9.59 -24.15
CA PRO A 255 -5.53 -9.90 -25.57
C PRO A 255 -5.12 -11.36 -25.86
N THR A 256 -4.54 -12.04 -24.87
CA THR A 256 -4.16 -13.46 -24.92
C THR A 256 -5.32 -14.42 -24.63
N GLY A 257 -6.52 -13.89 -24.39
CA GLY A 257 -7.59 -14.59 -23.70
C GLY A 257 -7.37 -14.57 -22.18
N GLY A 258 -8.45 -14.79 -21.43
CA GLY A 258 -8.47 -14.74 -19.98
C GLY A 258 -9.87 -14.37 -19.49
N GLU A 259 -9.99 -14.15 -18.19
CA GLU A 259 -11.20 -13.61 -17.59
C GLU A 259 -11.22 -12.09 -17.71
N GLY A 260 -12.37 -11.55 -18.10
CA GLY A 260 -12.72 -10.14 -17.97
C GLY A 260 -13.71 -9.91 -16.83
N ALA A 261 -14.29 -8.73 -16.80
CA ALA A 261 -15.29 -8.32 -15.82
C ALA A 261 -16.57 -7.84 -16.51
N CYS A 262 -17.71 -8.31 -16.02
CA CYS A 262 -18.99 -7.87 -16.54
C CYS A 262 -19.34 -6.45 -16.07
N LEU A 263 -19.61 -5.55 -17.02
CA LEU A 263 -20.07 -4.20 -16.76
C LEU A 263 -21.38 -3.89 -17.50
N PRO A 264 -22.24 -3.00 -16.97
CA PRO A 264 -23.46 -2.59 -17.66
C PRO A 264 -23.15 -1.82 -18.95
N ASN A 265 -23.84 -2.15 -20.03
CA ASN A 265 -23.76 -1.39 -21.27
C ASN A 265 -24.46 -0.04 -21.11
N CYS A 266 -24.05 0.94 -21.88
CA CYS A 266 -24.65 2.26 -21.88
C CYS A 266 -24.65 2.87 -23.29
N ALA A 267 -25.54 3.85 -23.51
CA ALA A 267 -25.55 4.69 -24.70
C ALA A 267 -25.21 6.15 -24.38
N SER A 268 -25.37 6.56 -23.12
CA SER A 268 -25.06 7.88 -22.59
C SER A 268 -24.77 7.81 -21.08
N ASP A 269 -24.14 8.85 -20.52
CA ASP A 269 -23.87 8.93 -19.08
C ASP A 269 -25.15 8.81 -18.23
N GLY A 270 -26.31 9.16 -18.78
CA GLY A 270 -27.60 9.01 -18.11
C GLY A 270 -28.08 7.56 -17.94
N ASP A 271 -27.47 6.61 -18.66
CA ASP A 271 -27.70 5.18 -18.46
C ASP A 271 -26.85 4.64 -17.30
N CYS A 272 -25.82 5.37 -16.92
CA CYS A 272 -24.94 5.04 -15.82
C CYS A 272 -25.40 5.68 -14.51
N ARG A 273 -24.87 5.16 -13.40
CA ARG A 273 -25.08 5.77 -12.09
C ARG A 273 -24.49 7.18 -12.09
N ALA A 274 -25.32 8.17 -11.80
CA ALA A 274 -24.96 9.59 -11.92
C ALA A 274 -23.79 10.04 -11.01
N ASP A 275 -23.39 9.22 -10.05
CA ASP A 275 -22.44 9.57 -8.99
C ASP A 275 -21.18 8.72 -9.12
N GLY A 276 -20.20 9.18 -9.90
CA GLY A 276 -18.91 8.53 -10.09
C GLY A 276 -18.75 7.67 -11.35
N TYR A 277 -19.73 7.63 -12.26
CA TYR A 277 -19.68 6.78 -13.45
C TYR A 277 -20.01 7.57 -14.73
N ALA A 278 -19.38 7.19 -15.83
CA ALA A 278 -19.66 7.72 -17.17
C ALA A 278 -19.75 6.58 -18.18
N CYS A 279 -20.39 6.87 -19.32
CA CYS A 279 -20.59 5.90 -20.39
C CYS A 279 -19.45 5.95 -21.40
N GLN A 280 -18.68 4.87 -21.51
CA GLN A 280 -17.50 4.81 -22.36
C GLN A 280 -17.06 3.39 -22.69
N ASP A 281 -16.37 3.23 -23.82
CA ASP A 281 -15.57 2.05 -24.18
C ASP A 281 -14.27 2.07 -23.36
N ALA A 282 -14.34 1.53 -22.15
CA ALA A 282 -13.27 1.66 -21.16
C ALA A 282 -12.08 0.74 -21.46
N ASP A 283 -12.33 -0.43 -22.06
CA ASP A 283 -11.30 -1.42 -22.38
C ASP A 283 -10.81 -1.33 -23.84
N GLY A 284 -11.43 -0.49 -24.67
CA GLY A 284 -11.02 -0.20 -26.04
C GLY A 284 -11.26 -1.38 -26.98
N ASP A 285 -12.34 -2.11 -26.73
CA ASP A 285 -12.67 -3.33 -27.45
C ASP A 285 -12.97 -3.04 -28.95
N ALA A 286 -12.86 -4.08 -29.79
CA ALA A 286 -13.07 -3.88 -31.23
C ALA A 286 -14.55 -3.62 -31.57
N GLY A 287 -15.47 -3.91 -30.65
CA GLY A 287 -16.90 -3.64 -30.76
C GLY A 287 -17.24 -2.18 -30.55
N GLY A 288 -16.40 -1.43 -29.83
CA GLY A 288 -16.71 -0.08 -29.34
C GLY A 288 -17.98 -0.10 -28.51
N VAL A 289 -18.20 -1.18 -27.74
CA VAL A 289 -19.30 -1.21 -26.77
C VAL A 289 -18.93 -0.21 -25.69
N ASN A 290 -19.91 0.58 -25.25
CA ASN A 290 -19.69 1.48 -24.12
C ASN A 290 -20.27 0.83 -22.88
N GLU A 291 -19.53 0.92 -21.79
CA GLU A 291 -19.90 0.44 -20.47
C GLU A 291 -19.96 1.58 -19.46
N CYS A 292 -20.68 1.35 -18.37
CA CYS A 292 -20.65 2.20 -17.20
C CYS A 292 -19.40 1.91 -16.38
N PHE A 293 -18.45 2.84 -16.40
CA PHE A 293 -17.16 2.71 -15.72
C PHE A 293 -16.87 3.93 -14.82
N PRO A 294 -16.07 3.77 -13.75
CA PRO A 294 -15.63 4.89 -12.92
C PRO A 294 -15.07 6.07 -13.71
N ALA A 295 -15.50 7.28 -13.35
CA ALA A 295 -15.10 8.51 -14.00
C ALA A 295 -15.14 9.71 -13.07
N GLY A 296 -14.37 10.74 -13.42
CA GLY A 296 -14.38 12.06 -12.80
C GLY A 296 -15.64 12.85 -13.13
N THR A 297 -16.69 12.59 -12.37
CA THR A 297 -17.99 13.29 -12.44
C THR A 297 -18.12 14.44 -11.44
N GLY A 298 -17.10 14.62 -10.61
CA GLY A 298 -17.04 15.65 -9.58
C GLY A 298 -16.63 17.00 -10.15
N THR A 299 -16.23 17.88 -9.24
CA THR A 299 -15.88 19.28 -9.57
C THR A 299 -14.43 19.63 -9.28
N GLY A 300 -13.66 18.74 -8.65
CA GLY A 300 -12.26 18.98 -8.30
C GLY A 300 -11.37 19.07 -9.53
N GLY A 301 -10.68 20.18 -9.73
CA GLY A 301 -9.66 20.31 -10.77
C GLY A 301 -8.34 19.63 -10.39
N PRO A 302 -7.33 19.65 -11.27
CA PRO A 302 -5.97 19.24 -10.90
C PRO A 302 -5.53 19.90 -9.58
N GLY A 303 -4.95 19.13 -8.67
CA GLY A 303 -4.50 19.61 -7.35
C GLY A 303 -5.52 19.53 -6.21
N ASP A 304 -6.82 19.48 -6.51
CA ASP A 304 -7.84 19.42 -5.47
C ASP A 304 -7.79 18.10 -4.69
N PRO A 305 -8.14 18.08 -3.39
CA PRO A 305 -8.22 16.84 -2.60
C PRO A 305 -9.38 15.96 -3.10
N CYS A 306 -9.21 14.64 -2.96
CA CYS A 306 -10.21 13.66 -3.36
C CYS A 306 -10.14 12.41 -2.50
N ALA A 307 -11.28 11.79 -2.25
CA ALA A 307 -11.39 10.45 -1.68
C ALA A 307 -11.41 9.38 -2.78
N GLY A 308 -11.87 9.73 -3.98
CA GLY A 308 -11.82 8.86 -5.15
C GLY A 308 -12.00 9.62 -6.46
N VAL A 309 -11.91 8.90 -7.59
CA VAL A 309 -11.97 9.51 -8.94
C VAL A 309 -13.22 10.37 -9.15
N TRP A 310 -14.33 10.01 -8.51
CA TRP A 310 -15.61 10.70 -8.59
C TRP A 310 -15.62 12.11 -8.00
N ASP A 311 -14.64 12.49 -7.17
CA ASP A 311 -14.53 13.87 -6.66
C ASP A 311 -13.89 14.80 -7.69
N CYS A 312 -13.16 14.22 -8.64
CA CYS A 312 -12.43 14.93 -9.67
C CYS A 312 -13.30 15.25 -10.89
N ALA A 313 -12.98 16.34 -11.56
CA ALA A 313 -13.45 16.68 -12.89
C ALA A 313 -12.50 16.09 -13.94
N GLY A 314 -12.97 16.01 -15.19
CA GLY A 314 -12.18 15.51 -16.32
C GLY A 314 -12.67 14.18 -16.90
N GLY A 315 -13.79 13.64 -16.40
CA GLY A 315 -14.42 12.44 -16.94
C GLY A 315 -13.47 11.25 -16.90
N LEU A 316 -13.18 10.69 -18.06
CA LEU A 316 -12.47 9.41 -18.21
C LEU A 316 -10.98 9.51 -17.95
N ASP A 317 -10.42 10.69 -18.17
CA ASP A 317 -9.01 10.96 -17.97
C ASP A 317 -8.74 11.38 -16.51
N ALA A 318 -9.80 11.67 -15.73
CA ALA A 318 -9.66 12.04 -14.32
C ALA A 318 -9.12 10.88 -13.49
N ARG A 319 -8.22 11.17 -12.55
CA ARG A 319 -7.72 10.24 -11.55
C ARG A 319 -7.70 10.93 -10.19
N CYS A 320 -7.96 10.15 -9.15
CA CYS A 320 -7.62 10.53 -7.79
C CYS A 320 -6.38 9.75 -7.39
N LEU A 321 -5.24 10.42 -7.28
CA LEU A 321 -4.01 9.81 -6.80
C LEU A 321 -4.04 9.79 -5.27
N SER A 322 -4.41 8.65 -4.69
CA SER A 322 -4.50 8.47 -3.24
C SER A 322 -3.22 7.88 -2.62
N LEU A 323 -2.42 7.16 -3.39
CA LEU A 323 -1.21 6.49 -2.90
C LEU A 323 -0.16 7.53 -2.46
N ASP A 324 0.12 7.54 -1.16
CA ASP A 324 1.01 8.43 -0.41
C ASP A 324 0.82 9.95 -0.63
N LEU A 325 -0.39 10.34 -1.02
CA LEU A 325 -0.81 11.73 -1.06
C LEU A 325 -1.93 11.93 -0.03
N GLU A 326 -1.57 12.49 1.13
CA GLU A 326 -2.51 12.70 2.23
C GLU A 326 -3.73 13.51 1.77
N GLY A 327 -4.92 12.89 1.77
CA GLY A 327 -6.17 13.52 1.29
C GLY A 327 -6.41 13.45 -0.22
N GLY A 328 -5.63 12.64 -0.95
CA GLY A 328 -5.73 12.42 -2.40
C GLY A 328 -5.39 13.64 -3.24
N TYR A 329 -5.27 13.42 -4.56
CA TYR A 329 -4.96 14.48 -5.52
C TYR A 329 -5.68 14.25 -6.84
N CYS A 330 -6.59 15.15 -7.18
CA CYS A 330 -7.23 15.15 -8.48
C CYS A 330 -6.23 15.51 -9.57
N THR A 331 -6.29 14.79 -10.69
CA THR A 331 -5.52 15.08 -11.90
C THR A 331 -6.24 14.51 -13.12
N THR A 332 -5.81 14.90 -14.32
CA THR A 332 -6.16 14.22 -15.57
C THR A 332 -4.91 13.61 -16.19
N VAL A 333 -5.00 12.37 -16.66
CA VAL A 333 -3.89 11.63 -17.28
C VAL A 333 -3.97 11.62 -18.79
N GLY A 334 -2.83 11.35 -19.44
CA GLY A 334 -2.73 11.24 -20.89
C GLY A 334 -2.65 12.58 -21.61
N CYS A 335 -2.34 13.66 -20.88
CA CYS A 335 -2.10 14.94 -21.52
C CYS A 335 -0.82 14.87 -22.38
N THR A 336 -0.77 15.66 -23.46
CA THR A 336 0.42 15.82 -24.30
C THR A 336 0.88 17.26 -24.45
N THR A 337 0.05 18.20 -24.01
CA THR A 337 0.31 19.64 -24.01
C THR A 337 -0.41 20.30 -22.85
N ASP A 338 0.11 21.40 -22.33
CA ASP A 338 -0.49 22.17 -21.21
C ASP A 338 -1.92 22.61 -21.50
N GLY A 339 -2.24 22.87 -22.78
CA GLY A 339 -3.58 23.26 -23.20
C GLY A 339 -4.66 22.23 -22.88
N GLU A 340 -4.28 20.97 -22.67
CA GLU A 340 -5.20 19.88 -22.31
C GLU A 340 -5.54 19.89 -20.80
N CYS A 341 -4.70 20.51 -19.96
CA CYS A 341 -4.85 20.56 -18.51
C CYS A 341 -5.73 21.73 -18.02
N GLY A 342 -6.11 22.64 -18.92
CA GLY A 342 -6.86 23.84 -18.56
C GLY A 342 -5.94 24.98 -18.08
N THR A 343 -6.54 26.12 -17.71
CA THR A 343 -5.77 27.31 -17.30
C THR A 343 -5.24 27.17 -15.88
N GLY A 344 -3.94 27.45 -15.69
CA GLY A 344 -3.26 27.36 -14.39
C GLY A 344 -2.76 25.97 -14.04
N ASN A 345 -2.71 25.06 -15.02
CA ASN A 345 -2.18 23.72 -14.88
C ASN A 345 -1.21 23.44 -16.03
N HIS A 346 -0.21 22.62 -15.75
CA HIS A 346 0.83 22.18 -16.65
C HIS A 346 0.70 20.67 -16.95
N CYS A 347 1.22 20.22 -18.09
CA CYS A 347 1.23 18.80 -18.44
C CYS A 347 2.58 18.16 -18.12
N SER A 348 2.79 17.82 -16.85
CA SER A 348 4.03 17.17 -16.40
C SER A 348 4.18 15.77 -17.00
N SER A 349 5.31 15.50 -17.65
CA SER A 349 5.60 14.26 -18.34
C SER A 349 6.41 13.30 -17.46
N PHE A 350 5.75 12.29 -16.89
CA PHE A 350 6.40 11.26 -16.07
C PHE A 350 6.83 10.07 -16.93
N GLY A 351 8.04 9.53 -16.71
CA GLY A 351 8.47 8.29 -17.36
C GLY A 351 7.63 7.09 -16.88
N ASP A 352 7.16 6.25 -17.80
CA ASP A 352 6.34 5.07 -17.48
C ASP A 352 7.16 3.81 -17.12
N GLY A 353 8.47 3.95 -16.96
CA GLY A 353 9.42 2.84 -16.76
C GLY A 353 9.68 1.97 -18.00
N ALA A 354 8.81 2.00 -19.01
CA ALA A 354 8.95 1.29 -20.29
C ALA A 354 9.55 2.16 -21.42
N GLY A 355 10.02 3.37 -21.08
CA GLY A 355 10.57 4.35 -22.00
C GLY A 355 9.51 5.19 -22.73
N GLY A 356 8.24 5.04 -22.37
CA GLY A 356 7.18 5.99 -22.69
C GLY A 356 7.07 7.07 -21.62
N THR A 357 6.23 8.07 -21.89
CA THR A 357 5.86 9.09 -20.93
C THR A 357 4.35 9.15 -20.77
N ILE A 358 3.90 9.35 -19.53
CA ILE A 358 2.51 9.59 -19.16
C ILE A 358 2.44 11.06 -18.74
N GLY A 359 1.71 11.86 -19.52
CA GLY A 359 1.40 13.22 -19.10
C GLY A 359 0.34 13.22 -18.01
N VAL A 360 0.60 13.95 -16.93
CA VAL A 360 -0.29 14.12 -15.79
C VAL A 360 -0.46 15.61 -15.54
N CYS A 361 -1.70 16.07 -15.46
CA CYS A 361 -1.97 17.49 -15.24
C CYS A 361 -1.74 17.87 -13.77
N THR A 362 -0.92 18.88 -13.55
CA THR A 362 -0.51 19.38 -12.24
C THR A 362 -0.74 20.90 -12.19
N PRO A 363 -1.14 21.51 -11.06
CA PRO A 363 -1.27 22.96 -10.97
C PRO A 363 0.07 23.67 -11.13
N ASP A 364 0.08 24.77 -11.87
CA ASP A 364 1.23 25.68 -11.93
C ASP A 364 1.45 26.30 -10.54
N CYS A 365 2.70 26.58 -10.20
CA CYS A 365 3.05 27.29 -8.98
C CYS A 365 4.23 28.24 -9.19
N ALA A 366 4.40 29.20 -8.28
CA ALA A 366 5.59 30.03 -8.20
C ALA A 366 6.37 29.78 -6.90
N THR A 367 5.68 29.34 -5.86
CA THR A 367 6.20 29.04 -4.53
C THR A 367 5.41 27.89 -3.90
N ASP A 368 5.96 27.25 -2.87
CA ASP A 368 5.27 26.20 -2.11
C ASP A 368 3.92 26.66 -1.54
N ALA A 369 3.74 27.97 -1.30
CA ALA A 369 2.48 28.53 -0.80
C ALA A 369 1.36 28.55 -1.85
N ASP A 370 1.68 28.39 -3.14
CA ASP A 370 0.68 28.23 -4.19
C ASP A 370 0.12 26.80 -4.23
N CYS A 371 0.84 25.85 -3.61
CA CYS A 371 0.45 24.46 -3.49
C CYS A 371 -0.38 24.20 -2.23
N ARG A 372 -0.99 23.00 -2.15
CA ARG A 372 -1.72 22.58 -0.96
C ARG A 372 -0.78 22.56 0.24
N SER A 373 -1.25 23.07 1.38
CA SER A 373 -0.40 23.35 2.55
C SER A 373 0.28 22.14 3.20
N THR A 374 -0.17 20.92 2.90
CA THR A 374 0.33 19.69 3.51
C THR A 374 0.62 18.67 2.43
N GLY A 375 1.88 18.23 2.35
CA GLY A 375 2.37 17.18 1.45
C GLY A 375 2.76 17.64 0.03
N TYR A 376 2.70 18.94 -0.27
CA TYR A 376 2.99 19.48 -1.60
C TYR A 376 3.95 20.65 -1.57
N ALA A 377 4.76 20.74 -2.61
CA ALA A 377 5.70 21.83 -2.82
C ALA A 377 5.84 22.14 -4.31
N CYS A 378 6.39 23.30 -4.59
CA CYS A 378 6.51 23.83 -5.93
C CYS A 378 7.84 23.43 -6.57
N ARG A 379 7.79 22.62 -7.63
CA ARG A 379 8.98 22.03 -8.26
C ARG A 379 8.75 21.79 -9.75
N ASP A 380 9.81 21.94 -10.53
CA ASP A 380 9.90 21.50 -11.93
C ASP A 380 10.25 20.00 -11.93
N VAL A 381 9.25 19.14 -12.10
CA VAL A 381 9.45 17.69 -11.91
C VAL A 381 9.92 17.00 -13.19
N ASP A 382 9.63 17.57 -14.35
CA ASP A 382 10.00 17.04 -15.65
C ASP A 382 11.06 17.87 -16.42
N ASP A 383 11.68 18.85 -15.76
CA ASP A 383 12.80 19.67 -16.24
C ASP A 383 12.46 20.47 -17.50
N ASP A 384 11.23 21.00 -17.55
CA ASP A 384 10.70 21.78 -18.66
C ASP A 384 10.75 23.31 -18.41
N ALA A 385 11.23 23.69 -17.23
CA ALA A 385 11.34 25.05 -16.67
C ALA A 385 10.01 25.70 -16.25
N VAL A 386 8.91 24.94 -16.18
CA VAL A 386 7.70 25.29 -15.45
C VAL A 386 7.80 24.70 -14.04
N LEU A 387 7.16 25.34 -13.06
CA LEU A 387 7.11 24.81 -11.70
C LEU A 387 5.68 24.35 -11.44
N GLU A 388 5.53 23.14 -10.93
CA GLU A 388 4.24 22.55 -10.63
C GLU A 388 4.12 22.14 -9.16
N CYS A 389 2.87 22.06 -8.71
CA CYS A 389 2.56 21.52 -7.40
C CYS A 389 2.65 20.00 -7.42
N TYR A 390 3.73 19.49 -6.84
CA TYR A 390 3.99 18.07 -6.71
C TYR A 390 4.22 17.68 -5.25
N ARG A 391 4.33 16.37 -4.99
CA ARG A 391 4.65 15.84 -3.66
C ARG A 391 5.92 16.50 -3.11
N GLY A 392 5.87 16.97 -1.87
CA GLY A 392 7.01 17.59 -1.21
C GLY A 392 6.94 17.54 0.30
N GLY A 393 8.11 17.68 0.93
CA GLY A 393 8.28 17.69 2.37
C GLY A 393 7.86 19.01 3.01
N THR A 394 6.61 19.11 3.41
CA THR A 394 6.03 20.27 4.12
C THR A 394 6.12 20.18 5.64
N GLY A 395 6.51 19.03 6.17
CA GLY A 395 6.57 18.77 7.58
C GLY A 395 7.78 19.39 8.26
N THR A 396 8.00 19.00 9.50
CA THR A 396 9.10 19.52 10.32
C THR A 396 10.20 18.49 10.55
N ALA A 397 9.99 17.23 10.16
CA ALA A 397 10.97 16.19 10.41
C ALA A 397 12.23 16.44 9.57
N MET A 398 13.38 16.42 10.21
CA MET A 398 14.66 16.64 9.54
C MET A 398 15.11 15.37 8.81
N VAL A 399 16.07 15.51 7.90
CA VAL A 399 16.74 14.35 7.28
C VAL A 399 17.27 13.42 8.38
N GLY A 400 17.00 12.12 8.27
CA GLY A 400 17.35 11.14 9.32
C GLY A 400 16.23 10.75 10.28
N GLU A 401 15.18 11.57 10.39
CA GLU A 401 14.06 11.29 11.27
C GLU A 401 13.05 10.33 10.63
N ALA A 402 12.22 9.70 11.47
CA ALA A 402 11.16 8.81 11.02
C ALA A 402 10.02 9.57 10.33
N CYS A 403 9.38 8.92 9.37
CA CYS A 403 8.23 9.45 8.67
C CYS A 403 7.29 8.32 8.28
N ALA A 404 5.99 8.58 8.36
CA ALA A 404 4.97 7.70 7.80
C ALA A 404 4.64 8.12 6.36
N SER A 405 4.85 9.39 6.02
CA SER A 405 4.58 9.94 4.70
C SER A 405 5.55 11.07 4.35
N THR A 406 5.56 11.49 3.08
CA THR A 406 6.39 12.63 2.65
C THR A 406 5.98 13.95 3.33
N ALA A 407 4.73 14.08 3.74
CA ALA A 407 4.24 15.27 4.44
C ALA A 407 4.88 15.46 5.83
N ASP A 408 5.47 14.41 6.43
CA ASP A 408 6.15 14.49 7.72
C ASP A 408 7.52 15.15 7.60
N CYS A 409 8.17 14.98 6.46
CA CYS A 409 9.52 15.46 6.19
C CYS A 409 9.52 16.95 5.88
N GLY A 410 10.54 17.67 6.34
CA GLY A 410 10.87 19.01 5.87
C GLY A 410 11.67 18.98 4.57
N GLY A 411 12.05 20.16 4.08
CA GLY A 411 12.88 20.31 2.88
C GLY A 411 12.14 20.77 1.62
N GLY A 412 10.83 21.10 1.74
CA GLY A 412 10.01 21.65 0.67
C GLY A 412 9.96 20.72 -0.54
N ALA A 413 10.20 21.27 -1.73
CA ALA A 413 10.24 20.57 -3.02
C ALA A 413 11.12 19.29 -3.06
N ARG A 414 12.03 19.13 -2.10
CA ARG A 414 13.06 18.10 -2.13
C ARG A 414 12.94 17.12 -0.98
N GLY A 415 12.11 17.40 0.03
CA GLY A 415 11.85 16.47 1.11
C GLY A 415 11.05 15.28 0.60
N LEU A 416 11.49 14.07 0.94
CA LEU A 416 10.80 12.81 0.64
C LEU A 416 10.89 11.88 1.86
N CYS A 417 9.85 11.10 2.09
CA CYS A 417 9.93 9.97 3.00
C CYS A 417 10.36 8.71 2.23
N ALA A 418 11.56 8.22 2.46
CA ALA A 418 12.01 6.93 1.95
C ALA A 418 11.36 5.82 2.79
N LEU A 419 10.49 5.02 2.19
CA LEU A 419 9.71 3.97 2.87
C LEU A 419 10.46 2.62 2.95
N GLU A 420 9.87 1.68 3.70
CA GLU A 420 10.37 0.32 3.94
C GLU A 420 10.63 -0.48 2.66
N GLN A 421 9.84 -0.26 1.61
CA GLN A 421 10.05 -0.87 0.28
C GLN A 421 11.43 -0.54 -0.32
N ASN A 422 12.05 0.56 0.14
CA ASN A 422 13.41 0.96 -0.24
C ASN A 422 14.46 0.56 0.80
N GLY A 423 14.11 -0.29 1.77
CA GLY A 423 14.93 -0.74 2.89
C GLY A 423 14.92 0.18 4.12
N PHE A 424 14.16 1.28 4.12
CA PHE A 424 14.15 2.27 5.20
C PHE A 424 13.06 1.95 6.24
N GLN A 425 13.44 1.20 7.29
CA GLN A 425 12.54 0.79 8.38
C GLN A 425 11.81 1.98 9.04
N ASP A 426 10.48 1.87 9.19
CA ASP A 426 9.58 2.89 9.71
C ASP A 426 9.71 4.27 9.02
N GLY A 427 10.12 4.26 7.74
CA GLY A 427 10.35 5.43 6.90
C GLY A 427 11.53 6.32 7.35
N TYR A 428 12.14 7.04 6.43
CA TYR A 428 13.28 7.93 6.70
C TYR A 428 13.21 9.19 5.86
N CYS A 429 13.23 10.35 6.50
CA CYS A 429 13.25 11.61 5.78
C CYS A 429 14.59 11.80 5.07
N VAL A 430 14.51 12.00 3.76
CA VAL A 430 15.65 12.33 2.89
C VAL A 430 15.39 13.65 2.17
N GLN A 431 16.46 14.26 1.66
CA GLN A 431 16.33 15.38 0.72
C GLN A 431 16.95 15.02 -0.63
N LEU A 432 16.18 15.12 -1.71
CA LEU A 432 16.64 14.74 -3.04
C LEU A 432 17.56 15.80 -3.67
N GLU A 433 18.20 15.38 -4.76
CA GLU A 433 18.92 16.26 -5.71
C GLU A 433 20.14 16.98 -5.14
N CYS A 434 20.74 16.47 -4.07
CA CYS A 434 22.05 16.98 -3.66
C CYS A 434 23.10 16.62 -4.70
N THR A 435 24.21 17.35 -4.72
CA THR A 435 25.34 17.04 -5.60
C THR A 435 26.62 16.94 -4.81
N THR A 436 27.47 15.98 -5.16
CA THR A 436 28.78 15.78 -4.50
C THR A 436 29.77 16.92 -4.76
N ASP A 437 29.54 17.73 -5.80
CA ASP A 437 30.32 18.95 -6.06
C ASP A 437 29.88 20.15 -5.18
N GLY A 438 28.82 19.97 -4.38
CA GLY A 438 28.27 20.98 -3.49
C GLY A 438 27.53 22.12 -4.19
N SER A 439 27.30 22.04 -5.52
CA SER A 439 26.42 22.99 -6.22
C SER A 439 25.00 22.97 -5.66
N VAL A 440 24.61 21.81 -5.14
CA VAL A 440 23.48 21.65 -4.24
C VAL A 440 23.94 21.02 -2.93
N ALA A 441 24.01 21.84 -1.88
CA ALA A 441 24.37 21.39 -0.54
C ALA A 441 23.18 20.75 0.20
N CYS A 442 23.48 19.71 0.98
CA CYS A 442 22.57 19.18 1.97
C CYS A 442 22.43 20.10 3.19
N PRO A 443 21.35 19.98 3.98
CA PRO A 443 21.21 20.66 5.26
C PRO A 443 22.39 20.40 6.20
N THR A 444 22.55 21.25 7.22
CA THR A 444 23.63 21.05 8.21
C THR A 444 23.42 19.75 9.00
N GLY A 445 24.49 18.95 9.14
CA GLY A 445 24.46 17.65 9.82
C GLY A 445 24.00 16.50 8.92
N THR A 446 24.01 16.71 7.61
CA THR A 446 23.63 15.72 6.61
C THR A 446 24.60 15.80 5.45
N HIS A 447 24.75 14.69 4.73
CA HIS A 447 25.72 14.53 3.68
C HIS A 447 25.08 14.01 2.40
N CYS A 448 25.66 14.40 1.26
CA CYS A 448 25.11 14.06 -0.04
C CYS A 448 25.63 12.72 -0.51
N SER A 449 24.78 11.70 -0.43
CA SER A 449 25.20 10.36 -0.77
C SER A 449 24.70 9.92 -2.14
N VAL A 450 25.64 9.45 -2.97
CA VAL A 450 25.44 9.06 -4.38
C VAL A 450 25.56 7.54 -4.53
N GLY A 451 24.63 6.80 -3.92
CA GLY A 451 24.68 5.33 -3.85
C GLY A 451 23.55 4.57 -4.54
N LEU A 452 22.42 5.22 -4.85
CA LEU A 452 21.30 4.54 -5.51
C LEU A 452 21.56 4.51 -7.02
N ASP A 453 22.03 3.36 -7.48
CA ASP A 453 22.32 2.96 -8.86
C ASP A 453 22.01 4.01 -9.96
N SER A 454 23.08 4.56 -10.53
CA SER A 454 23.07 5.45 -11.69
C SER A 454 22.31 4.93 -12.93
N THR A 455 21.87 3.66 -12.94
CA THR A 455 21.21 3.05 -14.09
C THR A 455 19.69 2.97 -13.98
N THR A 456 19.06 3.15 -12.81
CA THR A 456 17.66 2.74 -12.66
C THR A 456 16.62 3.84 -12.52
N MET A 457 16.89 5.07 -12.05
CA MET A 457 15.77 6.02 -11.87
C MET A 457 16.00 7.50 -12.18
N LEU A 458 17.22 8.03 -12.26
CA LEU A 458 17.41 9.47 -12.57
C LEU A 458 18.58 9.71 -13.53
N PRO A 459 18.37 10.42 -14.67
CA PRO A 459 19.40 10.64 -15.69
C PRO A 459 20.55 11.59 -15.29
N ASN A 460 20.62 12.02 -14.02
CA ASN A 460 21.65 12.92 -13.50
C ASN A 460 22.28 12.33 -12.22
N PRO A 461 23.56 12.67 -11.89
CA PRO A 461 24.24 12.24 -10.67
C PRO A 461 23.73 13.02 -9.44
N THR A 462 22.41 13.02 -9.24
CA THR A 462 21.75 13.56 -8.07
C THR A 462 21.79 12.53 -6.95
N GLY A 463 22.38 12.90 -5.82
CA GLY A 463 22.36 12.09 -4.61
C GLY A 463 21.12 12.35 -3.76
N ILE A 464 21.08 11.67 -2.62
CA ILE A 464 20.14 11.94 -1.53
C ILE A 464 20.89 12.44 -0.30
N CYS A 465 20.33 13.40 0.41
CA CYS A 465 20.84 13.82 1.71
C CYS A 465 20.41 12.79 2.75
N VAL A 466 21.40 12.27 3.47
CA VAL A 466 21.24 11.35 4.61
C VAL A 466 21.95 11.94 5.82
N SER A 467 21.54 11.56 7.03
CA SER A 467 22.13 12.12 8.26
C SER A 467 23.60 11.73 8.40
N ASP A 468 24.44 12.70 8.77
CA ASP A 468 25.83 12.43 9.15
C ASP A 468 25.86 11.57 10.41
N CYS A 469 26.92 10.79 10.57
CA CYS A 469 27.15 10.05 11.80
C CYS A 469 28.64 9.89 12.09
N THR A 470 28.98 9.58 13.34
CA THR A 470 30.32 9.18 13.77
C THR A 470 30.33 7.81 14.42
N THR A 471 29.18 7.39 14.95
CA THR A 471 28.94 6.11 15.61
C THR A 471 27.50 5.67 15.34
N ASP A 472 27.21 4.38 15.52
CA ASP A 472 25.85 3.85 15.34
C ASP A 472 24.80 4.52 16.25
N SER A 473 25.21 5.07 17.39
CA SER A 473 24.29 5.79 18.28
C SER A 473 23.87 7.17 17.77
N ASP A 474 24.54 7.68 16.73
CA ASP A 474 24.10 8.89 16.04
C ASP A 474 22.95 8.59 15.06
N CYS A 475 22.78 7.31 14.71
CA CYS A 475 21.72 6.81 13.84
C CYS A 475 20.53 6.29 14.66
N ARG A 476 19.39 6.10 13.97
CA ARG A 476 18.24 5.41 14.54
C ARG A 476 18.62 3.96 14.86
N MET A 477 18.37 3.53 16.10
CA MET A 477 18.84 2.22 16.57
C MET A 477 18.12 1.03 15.93
N ASP A 478 16.93 1.25 15.37
CA ASP A 478 16.09 0.23 14.76
C ASP A 478 16.27 0.29 13.24
N GLY A 479 17.14 -0.56 12.69
CA GLY A 479 17.33 -0.70 11.24
C GLY A 479 18.46 0.11 10.60
N TYR A 480 19.19 0.95 11.35
CA TYR A 480 20.21 1.85 10.77
C TYR A 480 21.57 1.73 11.46
N ARG A 481 22.64 1.97 10.70
CA ARG A 481 24.03 1.95 11.16
C ARG A 481 24.81 3.12 10.58
N CYS A 482 25.93 3.44 11.23
CA CYS A 482 26.82 4.49 10.79
C CYS A 482 27.95 3.92 9.91
N TYR A 483 27.88 4.12 8.60
CA TYR A 483 28.91 3.66 7.68
C TYR A 483 28.96 4.49 6.39
N ASP A 484 30.12 4.47 5.74
CA ASP A 484 30.35 5.05 4.41
C ASP A 484 29.80 4.06 3.38
N ASN A 485 28.80 4.46 2.60
CA ASN A 485 28.19 3.60 1.59
C ASN A 485 29.04 3.46 0.30
N ASN A 486 30.30 3.89 0.34
CA ASN A 486 31.29 3.95 -0.73
C ASN A 486 30.98 5.00 -1.81
N ASP A 487 30.40 6.13 -1.44
CA ASP A 487 30.11 7.27 -2.34
C ASP A 487 31.33 8.17 -2.65
N VAL A 488 32.53 7.71 -2.30
CA VAL A 488 33.87 8.22 -2.69
C VAL A 488 34.42 9.36 -1.80
N ASP A 489 33.62 9.97 -0.94
CA ASP A 489 34.10 11.07 -0.10
C ASP A 489 34.56 10.65 1.30
N GLY A 490 34.24 9.43 1.73
CA GLY A 490 34.71 8.87 3.00
C GLY A 490 34.05 9.47 4.24
N VAL A 491 32.92 10.18 4.05
CA VAL A 491 32.03 10.54 5.14
C VAL A 491 31.24 9.30 5.55
N THR A 492 30.80 9.25 6.80
CA THR A 492 29.96 8.16 7.30
C THR A 492 28.57 8.72 7.55
N GLU A 493 27.56 8.02 7.02
CA GLU A 493 26.17 8.42 7.11
C GLU A 493 25.30 7.31 7.73
N CYS A 494 24.11 7.69 8.16
CA CYS A 494 23.12 6.76 8.65
C CYS A 494 22.37 6.10 7.50
N TRP A 495 22.72 4.83 7.23
CA TRP A 495 22.12 4.01 6.19
C TRP A 495 21.40 2.78 6.77
N PRO A 496 20.37 2.25 6.08
CA PRO A 496 19.76 0.99 6.46
C PRO A 496 20.75 -0.16 6.51
N ALA A 497 20.61 -1.03 7.51
CA ALA A 497 21.52 -2.13 7.76
C ALA A 497 20.77 -3.35 8.32
N GLY A 498 21.40 -4.52 8.24
CA GLY A 498 20.88 -5.73 8.87
C GLY A 498 21.12 -5.73 10.37
N THR A 499 20.16 -5.15 11.10
CA THR A 499 20.12 -5.14 12.57
C THR A 499 19.31 -6.30 13.15
N GLY A 500 18.80 -7.19 12.29
CA GLY A 500 17.96 -8.32 12.67
C GLY A 500 18.72 -9.45 13.34
N MET A 501 17.98 -10.53 13.61
CA MET A 501 18.53 -11.75 14.21
C MET A 501 18.71 -12.89 13.19
N GLY A 502 18.22 -12.74 11.96
CA GLY A 502 18.27 -13.75 10.92
C GLY A 502 19.72 -14.05 10.52
N ALA A 503 20.16 -15.27 10.77
CA ALA A 503 21.45 -15.74 10.32
C ALA A 503 21.45 -15.97 8.80
N ILE A 504 22.63 -16.17 8.22
CA ILE A 504 22.75 -16.50 6.80
C ILE A 504 21.93 -17.77 6.50
N GLY A 505 21.03 -17.65 5.52
CA GLY A 505 20.09 -18.68 5.10
C GLY A 505 18.75 -18.72 5.81
N ASP A 506 18.52 -17.85 6.79
CA ASP A 506 17.19 -17.64 7.37
C ASP A 506 16.26 -16.92 6.39
N ARG A 507 14.95 -17.00 6.67
CA ARG A 507 13.93 -16.19 5.98
C ARG A 507 14.19 -14.73 6.25
N CYS A 508 13.97 -13.90 5.24
CA CYS A 508 13.74 -12.48 5.43
C CYS A 508 12.63 -12.03 4.48
N LEU A 509 11.89 -11.04 4.92
CA LEU A 509 11.03 -10.22 4.07
C LEU A 509 11.76 -8.93 3.74
N GLU A 510 12.64 -8.46 4.62
CA GLU A 510 13.33 -7.18 4.47
C GLU A 510 14.78 -7.24 4.98
N LEU A 511 15.57 -6.21 4.66
CA LEU A 511 16.98 -6.11 5.02
C LEU A 511 17.22 -6.27 6.53
N PHE A 512 16.37 -5.65 7.34
CA PHE A 512 16.52 -5.60 8.79
C PHE A 512 16.08 -6.90 9.49
N ASP A 513 15.56 -7.90 8.77
CA ASP A 513 15.40 -9.24 9.34
C ASP A 513 16.74 -9.94 9.52
N CYS A 514 17.73 -9.56 8.71
CA CYS A 514 19.02 -10.21 8.63
C CYS A 514 20.03 -9.60 9.61
N ALA A 515 20.88 -10.46 10.18
CA ALA A 515 22.05 -10.06 10.92
C ALA A 515 23.23 -9.88 9.96
N GLY A 516 24.01 -8.82 10.14
CA GLY A 516 25.20 -8.60 9.31
C GLY A 516 25.65 -7.15 9.18
N ASP A 517 25.00 -6.23 9.91
CA ASP A 517 25.31 -4.80 9.91
C ASP A 517 25.28 -4.23 8.48
N GLU A 518 26.27 -3.45 8.07
CA GLU A 518 26.33 -2.79 6.76
C GLU A 518 26.43 -3.75 5.56
N ARG A 519 26.64 -5.04 5.82
CA ARG A 519 26.79 -6.06 4.77
C ARG A 519 25.60 -6.97 4.62
N ALA A 520 24.65 -6.92 5.54
CA ALA A 520 23.48 -7.77 5.42
C ALA A 520 22.74 -7.44 4.11
N ILE A 521 22.17 -8.47 3.50
CA ILE A 521 21.32 -8.36 2.33
C ILE A 521 20.19 -9.36 2.55
N CYS A 522 18.96 -8.91 2.37
CA CYS A 522 17.86 -9.83 2.13
C CYS A 522 17.74 -10.05 0.63
N LEU A 523 18.16 -11.23 0.14
CA LEU A 523 17.94 -11.60 -1.25
C LEU A 523 16.47 -11.98 -1.42
N LEU A 524 15.68 -11.05 -1.91
CA LEU A 524 14.31 -11.31 -2.34
C LEU A 524 14.29 -11.86 -3.77
N ASP A 525 13.11 -12.23 -4.25
CA ASP A 525 12.82 -12.51 -5.66
C ASP A 525 13.10 -11.25 -6.50
N LEU A 526 14.37 -10.96 -6.73
CA LEU A 526 14.78 -9.85 -7.57
C LEU A 526 14.64 -10.30 -9.01
N ASP A 527 13.91 -9.49 -9.80
CA ASP A 527 13.76 -9.60 -11.24
C ASP A 527 14.97 -10.28 -11.88
N ASN A 528 14.73 -11.47 -12.45
CA ASN A 528 15.65 -12.42 -13.13
C ASN A 528 16.65 -11.83 -14.16
N SER A 529 16.72 -10.50 -14.29
CA SER A 529 17.62 -9.71 -15.14
C SER A 529 19.11 -10.04 -14.99
N GLY A 530 19.56 -10.59 -13.84
CA GLY A 530 20.97 -10.90 -13.58
C GLY A 530 21.41 -12.37 -13.74
N GLY A 531 20.48 -13.31 -13.99
CA GLY A 531 20.78 -14.75 -13.95
C GLY A 531 21.13 -15.28 -12.55
N VAL A 532 20.86 -14.48 -11.51
CA VAL A 532 20.76 -14.95 -10.14
C VAL A 532 19.38 -15.60 -10.02
N PRO A 533 19.29 -16.85 -9.52
CA PRO A 533 18.00 -17.50 -9.35
C PRO A 533 17.21 -16.83 -8.25
N ASP A 534 15.90 -16.75 -8.47
CA ASP A 534 14.83 -16.48 -7.52
C ASP A 534 15.11 -17.12 -6.16
N PHE A 535 14.97 -16.36 -5.07
CA PHE A 535 15.12 -16.81 -3.68
C PHE A 535 13.73 -16.78 -3.00
N PRO A 536 12.88 -17.80 -3.20
CA PRO A 536 11.52 -17.79 -2.70
C PRO A 536 11.48 -17.61 -1.18
N GLY A 537 10.64 -16.69 -0.73
CA GLY A 537 10.51 -16.36 0.70
C GLY A 537 11.69 -15.59 1.28
N GLY A 538 12.60 -15.08 0.46
CA GLY A 538 13.77 -14.33 0.88
C GLY A 538 14.86 -15.16 1.55
N TYR A 539 16.09 -14.67 1.47
CA TYR A 539 17.27 -15.32 2.01
C TYR A 539 18.25 -14.30 2.63
N CYS A 540 18.45 -14.40 3.94
CA CYS A 540 19.47 -13.59 4.60
C CYS A 540 20.87 -13.98 4.15
N THR A 541 21.66 -13.00 3.73
CA THR A 541 23.06 -13.17 3.35
C THR A 541 23.88 -11.95 3.73
N ASN A 542 25.21 -12.05 3.56
CA ASN A 542 26.10 -10.91 3.64
C ASN A 542 26.87 -10.74 2.32
N ALA A 543 27.15 -9.51 1.93
CA ALA A 543 28.11 -9.20 0.88
C ALA A 543 29.51 -9.75 1.23
N CYS A 544 30.22 -10.29 0.24
CA CYS A 544 31.56 -10.85 0.42
C CYS A 544 32.40 -10.81 -0.86
N GLY A 545 33.72 -11.01 -0.72
CA GLY A 545 34.64 -11.20 -1.86
C GLY A 545 35.34 -9.93 -2.33
N GLY A 546 34.98 -8.76 -1.82
CA GLY A 546 35.76 -7.53 -1.92
C GLY A 546 37.06 -7.61 -1.11
N ALA A 547 38.05 -6.78 -1.46
CA ALA A 547 39.34 -6.74 -0.78
C ALA A 547 39.23 -6.34 0.71
N THR A 548 38.15 -5.66 1.06
CA THR A 548 37.81 -5.18 2.40
C THR A 548 36.71 -6.00 3.08
N ASP A 549 36.17 -7.02 2.40
CA ASP A 549 35.08 -7.81 2.96
C ASP A 549 35.60 -8.89 3.93
N PRO A 550 34.93 -9.07 5.08
CA PRO A 550 35.23 -10.14 6.01
C PRO A 550 34.90 -11.47 5.35
N ALA A 551 35.54 -12.52 5.86
CA ALA A 551 35.15 -13.87 5.52
C ALA A 551 33.70 -14.11 5.97
N CYS A 552 32.97 -14.91 5.19
CA CYS A 552 31.63 -15.33 5.57
C CYS A 552 31.64 -16.00 6.96
N PRO A 553 30.58 -15.80 7.77
CA PRO A 553 30.39 -16.48 9.04
C PRO A 553 30.57 -18.01 8.93
N ALA A 554 31.02 -18.63 10.03
CA ALA A 554 31.27 -20.06 10.07
C ALA A 554 30.02 -20.86 9.66
N GLY A 555 30.19 -21.81 8.73
CA GLY A 555 29.09 -22.57 8.14
C GLY A 555 28.52 -21.96 6.87
N SER A 556 29.15 -20.91 6.33
CA SER A 556 28.81 -20.34 5.02
C SER A 556 30.07 -20.03 4.20
N THR A 557 29.93 -20.02 2.87
CA THR A 557 31.01 -19.75 1.92
C THR A 557 30.62 -18.62 0.98
N CYS A 558 31.58 -17.74 0.67
CA CYS A 558 31.39 -16.67 -0.29
C CYS A 558 31.27 -17.22 -1.72
N ARG A 559 30.16 -16.97 -2.40
CA ARG A 559 29.92 -17.36 -3.79
C ARG A 559 29.18 -16.26 -4.53
N GLY A 560 29.73 -15.83 -5.67
CA GLY A 560 29.07 -14.80 -6.48
C GLY A 560 28.90 -13.45 -5.78
N GLY A 561 29.71 -13.15 -4.75
CA GLY A 561 29.62 -11.91 -3.99
C GLY A 561 28.73 -11.97 -2.75
N VAL A 562 28.10 -13.11 -2.46
CA VAL A 562 27.21 -13.31 -1.31
C VAL A 562 27.59 -14.55 -0.50
N CYS A 563 27.30 -14.54 0.80
CA CYS A 563 27.55 -15.67 1.68
C CYS A 563 26.39 -16.68 1.64
N LEU A 564 26.67 -17.94 1.32
CA LEU A 564 25.66 -18.99 1.27
C LEU A 564 25.98 -20.10 2.27
N VAL A 565 24.94 -20.61 2.95
CA VAL A 565 25.06 -21.74 3.89
C VAL A 565 25.70 -22.94 3.20
N ASP A 566 26.76 -23.47 3.79
CA ASP A 566 27.40 -24.71 3.35
C ASP A 566 26.53 -25.91 3.69
N CYS A 567 26.41 -26.85 2.76
CA CYS A 567 25.57 -28.02 2.95
C CYS A 567 26.24 -29.30 2.45
N THR A 568 25.74 -30.43 2.93
CA THR A 568 26.11 -31.78 2.49
C THR A 568 24.88 -32.61 2.10
N THR A 569 23.70 -32.25 2.61
CA THR A 569 22.39 -32.83 2.27
C THR A 569 21.36 -31.71 2.15
N GLY A 570 20.30 -31.93 1.36
CA GLY A 570 19.22 -30.95 1.18
C GLY A 570 18.50 -30.60 2.48
N THR A 571 18.46 -31.50 3.46
CA THR A 571 17.80 -31.28 4.76
C THR A 571 18.51 -30.26 5.67
N MET A 572 19.73 -29.85 5.33
CA MET A 572 20.44 -28.77 6.03
C MET A 572 20.18 -27.41 5.39
N CYS A 573 19.60 -27.42 4.19
CA CYS A 573 18.96 -26.24 3.65
C CYS A 573 17.60 -26.11 4.32
N ARG A 574 17.23 -24.87 4.60
CA ARG A 574 16.02 -24.44 5.31
C ARG A 574 14.90 -25.47 5.22
N SER A 575 14.60 -26.13 6.34
CA SER A 575 13.70 -27.28 6.37
C SER A 575 12.29 -26.87 5.96
N GLY A 576 11.87 -27.27 4.75
CA GLY A 576 10.53 -27.00 4.22
C GLY A 576 10.46 -26.02 3.05
N GLY A 577 11.57 -25.38 2.64
CA GLY A 577 11.58 -24.46 1.50
C GLY A 577 12.09 -25.10 0.20
N ASP A 578 11.85 -24.41 -0.93
CA ASP A 578 12.35 -24.69 -2.29
C ASP A 578 13.87 -24.51 -2.40
N TYR A 579 14.65 -25.08 -1.46
CA TYR A 579 16.10 -25.00 -1.43
C TYR A 579 16.72 -26.39 -1.43
N THR A 580 17.64 -26.62 -2.36
CA THR A 580 18.41 -27.87 -2.47
C THR A 580 19.88 -27.64 -2.18
N CYS A 581 20.53 -28.70 -1.70
CA CYS A 581 21.96 -28.69 -1.48
C CYS A 581 22.68 -29.07 -2.77
N THR A 582 23.19 -28.08 -3.49
CA THR A 582 23.77 -28.26 -4.83
C THR A 582 25.10 -27.52 -4.96
N MET A 583 25.91 -27.90 -5.95
CA MET A 583 27.05 -27.08 -6.33
C MET A 583 26.52 -25.84 -7.02
N ALA A 584 26.65 -24.68 -6.37
CA ALA A 584 26.25 -23.40 -6.93
C ALA A 584 26.86 -23.22 -8.34
N PRO A 585 26.12 -22.65 -9.30
CA PRO A 585 26.55 -22.55 -10.70
C PRO A 585 27.76 -21.62 -10.92
N PHE A 586 28.19 -20.89 -9.89
CA PHE A 586 29.27 -19.91 -9.97
C PHE A 586 30.66 -20.52 -9.77
N SER A 587 31.66 -19.95 -10.44
CA SER A 587 33.08 -20.31 -10.28
C SER A 587 33.57 -19.96 -8.87
N GLY A 588 33.64 -20.95 -7.99
CA GLY A 588 34.13 -20.82 -6.62
C GLY A 588 34.82 -22.10 -6.12
N PRO A 589 35.31 -22.11 -4.87
CA PRO A 589 35.87 -23.31 -4.27
C PRO A 589 34.87 -24.48 -4.32
N ALA A 590 35.37 -25.70 -4.54
CA ALA A 590 34.53 -26.89 -4.62
C ALA A 590 33.79 -27.13 -3.29
N GLY A 591 32.46 -27.27 -3.36
CA GLY A 591 31.58 -27.55 -2.22
C GLY A 591 30.13 -27.32 -2.60
N ASN A 592 29.19 -27.89 -1.84
CA ASN A 592 27.77 -27.63 -2.02
C ASN A 592 27.32 -26.51 -1.07
N SER A 593 26.36 -25.70 -1.52
CA SER A 593 25.70 -24.69 -0.72
C SER A 593 24.20 -24.78 -0.91
N CYS A 594 23.44 -24.20 0.01
CA CYS A 594 22.00 -24.13 -0.10
C CYS A 594 21.61 -23.15 -1.19
N TRP A 595 20.81 -23.63 -2.13
CA TRP A 595 20.45 -22.93 -3.35
C TRP A 595 18.97 -23.13 -3.65
N PRO A 596 18.27 -22.13 -4.20
CA PRO A 596 16.91 -22.33 -4.69
C PRO A 596 16.85 -23.52 -5.68
N SER A 597 15.83 -24.38 -5.53
CA SER A 597 15.70 -25.68 -6.19
C SER A 597 15.09 -25.62 -7.58
#